data_AF-A0A7X0CEM7-F1
#
_entry.id   AF-A0A7X0CEM7-F1
#
_cell.length_a   1.000
_cell.length_b   1.000
_cell.length_c   1.000
_cell.angle_alpha   90.00
_cell.angle_beta   90.00
_cell.angle_gamma   90.00
#
_symmetry.space_group_name_H-M   'P 1'
#
loop_
_entity.id
_entity.type
_entity.pdbx_description
1 polymer ?
#
loop_
_entity_poly.entity_id
_entity_poly.type
_entity_poly.pdbx_seq_one_letter_code
_entity_poly.pdbx_strand_id
1 'polypeptide(L)'
;MAESTGSTIDTALQEPQQGTGHAVMQAVPQLDDDQPTIVLYGDVPLTTVATLRRLVEAAGSDKLGILTVEQANPFGLGRIVREDGKIVRIVEEKDATEAERAIKEINSGIMAIPTRHLKKWLAALSNNNAQGEYYLTDIVAQAVADGVPVVSSQPSGEWEVAGVNSKVQLAELERRHQLNIAHALLERGVTLMDPARIDVRGELICGRDVTIDVGCVFEGRVELADGVRIGAHCVLVDATVGAGANIKPFSHIDDATIGAASQIGPYARLRPGTTLGEDVHIGNFVEVKNSTVAAHSKANHLAYVGDATIGSRVNIGAGVITCNYDGANKFRTVIEDDVFVGSDTQLIAPVTVGKGATLAAGTTLTKDAPAGKLTISRSKQITIDSWKRPVKIKK
;
A
#
# COMPACT_ATOMS: atom_id res chain seq x y z
N MET A 1 -5.80 -8.84 -2.03
CA MET A 1 -6.10 -8.03 -3.24
C MET A 1 -6.16 -8.91 -4.49
N ALA A 2 -7.03 -9.92 -4.51
CA ALA A 2 -7.35 -10.73 -5.70
C ALA A 2 -8.84 -10.64 -6.09
N GLU A 3 -9.59 -9.69 -5.48
CA GLU A 3 -11.04 -9.57 -5.67
C GLU A 3 -11.48 -8.38 -6.54
N SER A 4 -10.57 -7.58 -7.10
CA SER A 4 -10.97 -6.35 -7.82
C SER A 4 -10.96 -6.42 -9.36
N THR A 5 -10.62 -7.55 -9.96
CA THR A 5 -10.80 -7.77 -11.41
C THR A 5 -11.62 -9.04 -11.59
N GLY A 6 -12.89 -8.92 -12.00
CA GLY A 6 -13.81 -10.05 -12.21
C GLY A 6 -13.43 -11.00 -13.36
N SER A 7 -12.15 -11.27 -13.56
CA SER A 7 -11.59 -12.28 -14.45
C SER A 7 -11.43 -13.59 -13.69
N THR A 8 -12.14 -14.62 -14.13
CA THR A 8 -11.91 -16.00 -13.68
C THR A 8 -10.48 -16.41 -14.06
N ILE A 9 -9.70 -16.89 -13.09
CA ILE A 9 -8.36 -17.46 -13.34
C ILE A 9 -8.52 -18.97 -13.47
N ASP A 10 -8.26 -19.51 -14.66
CA ASP A 10 -8.17 -20.95 -14.85
C ASP A 10 -6.87 -21.49 -14.22
N THR A 11 -6.93 -22.72 -13.73
CA THR A 11 -5.82 -23.35 -12.99
C THR A 11 -5.45 -24.69 -13.61
N ALA A 12 -4.16 -25.01 -13.59
CA ALA A 12 -3.62 -26.29 -14.02
C ALA A 12 -2.61 -26.78 -12.97
N LEU A 13 -2.77 -28.02 -12.49
CA LEU A 13 -1.87 -28.60 -11.50
C LEU A 13 -0.63 -29.17 -12.19
N GLN A 14 0.56 -28.71 -11.79
CA GLN A 14 1.82 -29.32 -12.19
C GLN A 14 2.29 -30.30 -11.12
N GLU A 15 2.08 -31.59 -11.35
CA GLU A 15 2.60 -32.66 -10.50
C GLU A 15 3.09 -33.83 -11.36
N PRO A 16 4.37 -34.25 -11.27
CA PRO A 16 5.47 -33.64 -10.49
C PRO A 16 6.07 -32.38 -11.16
N GLN A 17 6.91 -31.62 -10.44
CA GLN A 17 7.61 -30.44 -10.98
C GLN A 17 8.82 -30.87 -11.84
N GLN A 18 8.61 -30.96 -13.15
CA GLN A 18 9.60 -31.45 -14.13
C GLN A 18 10.14 -30.33 -15.05
N GLY A 19 10.21 -29.10 -14.56
CA GLY A 19 10.70 -27.94 -15.32
C GLY A 19 9.61 -27.07 -15.95
N THR A 20 10.03 -25.95 -16.53
CA THR A 20 9.17 -24.88 -17.06
C THR A 20 8.35 -25.33 -18.27
N GLY A 21 8.92 -26.12 -19.16
CA GLY A 21 8.21 -26.68 -20.31
C GLY A 21 7.08 -27.60 -19.86
N HIS A 22 7.33 -28.47 -18.87
CA HIS A 22 6.30 -29.34 -18.28
C HIS A 22 5.18 -28.55 -17.62
N ALA A 23 5.48 -27.40 -16.99
CA ALA A 23 4.47 -26.53 -16.40
C ALA A 23 3.51 -25.97 -17.47
N VAL A 24 4.04 -25.47 -18.59
CA VAL A 24 3.23 -24.96 -19.70
C VAL A 24 2.41 -26.08 -20.35
N MET A 25 2.94 -27.31 -20.44
CA MET A 25 2.18 -28.47 -20.95
C MET A 25 0.88 -28.71 -20.19
N GLN A 26 0.84 -28.47 -18.87
CA GLN A 26 -0.38 -28.67 -18.09
C GLN A 26 -1.47 -27.66 -18.42
N ALA A 27 -1.10 -26.48 -18.91
CA ALA A 27 -2.02 -25.43 -19.32
C ALA A 27 -2.49 -25.56 -20.77
N VAL A 28 -1.82 -26.37 -21.61
CA VAL A 28 -2.14 -26.54 -23.05
C VAL A 28 -3.62 -26.78 -23.36
N PRO A 29 -4.37 -27.61 -22.60
CA PRO A 29 -5.79 -27.84 -22.87
C PRO A 29 -6.68 -26.59 -22.77
N GLN A 30 -6.19 -25.53 -22.11
CA GLN A 30 -6.90 -24.28 -21.87
C GLN A 30 -6.53 -23.19 -22.89
N LEU A 31 -5.53 -23.42 -23.75
CA LEU A 31 -5.03 -22.42 -24.69
C LEU A 31 -5.84 -22.38 -25.98
N ASP A 32 -6.09 -21.16 -26.46
CA ASP A 32 -6.72 -20.88 -27.75
C ASP A 32 -5.67 -20.93 -28.88
N ASP A 33 -5.86 -21.83 -29.84
CA ASP A 33 -4.93 -22.05 -30.96
C ASP A 33 -4.86 -20.85 -31.92
N ASP A 34 -5.91 -20.02 -31.97
CA ASP A 34 -6.02 -18.87 -32.86
C ASP A 34 -5.41 -17.58 -32.27
N GLN A 35 -5.02 -17.61 -30.99
CA GLN A 35 -4.41 -16.48 -30.29
C GLN A 35 -2.95 -16.75 -29.92
N PRO A 36 -2.09 -15.73 -29.81
CA PRO A 36 -0.76 -15.92 -29.22
C PRO A 36 -0.86 -16.16 -27.71
N THR A 37 -0.05 -17.08 -27.19
CA THR A 37 0.12 -17.35 -25.76
C THR A 37 1.28 -16.51 -25.23
N ILE A 38 1.08 -15.80 -24.11
CA ILE A 38 2.15 -15.12 -23.38
C ILE A 38 2.51 -15.94 -22.14
N VAL A 39 3.79 -16.28 -21.99
CA VAL A 39 4.30 -16.96 -20.80
C VAL A 39 4.88 -15.92 -19.85
N LEU A 40 4.40 -15.93 -18.60
CA LEU A 40 4.82 -15.05 -17.50
C LEU A 40 5.22 -15.87 -16.28
N TYR A 41 5.90 -15.22 -15.34
CA TYR A 41 6.45 -15.82 -14.13
C TYR A 41 5.88 -15.13 -12.89
N GLY A 42 5.35 -15.92 -11.94
CA GLY A 42 4.72 -15.39 -10.73
C GLY A 42 5.70 -14.71 -9.75
N ASP A 43 7.00 -14.97 -9.89
CA ASP A 43 8.08 -14.41 -9.10
C ASP A 43 8.80 -13.22 -9.79
N VAL A 44 8.27 -12.73 -10.92
CA VAL A 44 8.77 -11.54 -11.66
C VAL A 44 7.73 -10.41 -11.61
N PRO A 45 7.54 -9.75 -10.44
CA PRO A 45 6.34 -8.96 -10.17
C PRO A 45 6.30 -7.58 -10.85
N LEU A 46 7.42 -7.08 -11.37
CA LEU A 46 7.53 -5.71 -11.88
C LEU A 46 7.37 -5.58 -13.40
N THR A 47 7.02 -6.67 -14.08
CA THR A 47 6.79 -6.65 -15.53
C THR A 47 5.65 -5.70 -15.87
N THR A 48 5.89 -4.71 -16.73
CA THR A 48 4.87 -3.73 -17.08
C THR A 48 4.04 -4.14 -18.29
N VAL A 49 2.76 -3.71 -18.31
CA VAL A 49 1.86 -3.88 -19.45
C VAL A 49 2.44 -3.23 -20.73
N ALA A 50 3.13 -2.09 -20.60
CA ALA A 50 3.76 -1.42 -21.74
C ALA A 50 4.85 -2.29 -22.38
N THR A 51 5.68 -2.95 -21.57
CA THR A 51 6.70 -3.89 -22.05
C THR A 51 6.08 -5.11 -22.72
N LEU A 52 5.03 -5.70 -22.14
CA LEU A 52 4.33 -6.84 -22.73
C LEU A 52 3.66 -6.49 -24.07
N ARG A 53 3.08 -5.30 -24.19
CA ARG A 53 2.51 -4.83 -25.47
C ARG A 53 3.56 -4.73 -26.57
N ARG A 54 4.73 -4.17 -26.28
CA ARG A 54 5.85 -4.11 -27.25
C ARG A 54 6.31 -5.49 -27.69
N LEU A 55 6.36 -6.45 -26.75
CA LEU A 55 6.71 -7.83 -27.06
C LEU A 55 5.70 -8.48 -28.02
N VAL A 56 4.40 -8.35 -27.72
CA VAL A 56 3.33 -8.89 -28.57
C VAL A 56 3.31 -8.23 -29.94
N GLU A 57 3.51 -6.91 -30.01
CA GLU A 57 3.58 -6.17 -31.27
C GLU A 57 4.77 -6.62 -32.13
N ALA A 58 5.94 -6.83 -31.52
CA ALA A 58 7.12 -7.33 -32.22
C ALA A 58 6.90 -8.76 -32.77
N ALA A 59 6.28 -9.62 -31.97
CA ALA A 59 5.97 -11.01 -32.34
C ALA A 59 4.89 -11.10 -33.42
N GLY A 60 3.88 -10.22 -33.39
CA GLY A 60 2.69 -10.36 -34.22
C GLY A 60 1.95 -11.67 -33.93
N SER A 61 1.32 -12.25 -34.95
CA SER A 61 0.57 -13.51 -34.81
C SER A 61 1.38 -14.76 -35.17
N ASP A 62 2.56 -14.60 -35.77
CA ASP A 62 3.26 -15.67 -36.47
C ASP A 62 4.73 -15.87 -36.05
N LYS A 63 5.29 -15.00 -35.22
CA LYS A 63 6.68 -15.10 -34.74
C LYS A 63 6.73 -15.46 -33.26
N LEU A 64 7.81 -16.10 -32.84
CA LEU A 64 8.12 -16.28 -31.44
C LEU A 64 8.85 -15.04 -30.92
N GLY A 65 8.23 -14.30 -30.00
CA GLY A 65 8.81 -13.16 -29.33
C GLY A 65 9.44 -13.55 -27.99
N ILE A 66 10.64 -13.04 -27.70
CA ILE A 66 11.33 -13.23 -26.43
C ILE A 66 11.66 -11.86 -25.83
N LEU A 67 11.36 -11.66 -24.55
CA LEU A 67 11.84 -10.49 -23.85
C LEU A 67 13.28 -10.76 -23.37
N THR A 68 14.24 -10.05 -23.93
CA THR A 68 15.67 -10.20 -23.61
C THR A 68 16.18 -8.96 -22.89
N VAL A 69 17.24 -9.12 -22.11
CA VAL A 69 17.89 -8.00 -21.43
C VAL A 69 19.39 -8.24 -21.38
N GLU A 70 20.19 -7.17 -21.50
CA GLU A 70 21.62 -7.27 -21.22
C GLU A 70 21.84 -7.12 -19.71
N GLN A 71 22.62 -8.02 -19.12
CA GLN A 71 23.02 -7.91 -17.72
C GLN A 71 24.54 -7.86 -17.58
N ALA A 72 25.01 -7.03 -16.65
CA ALA A 72 26.43 -6.94 -16.34
C ALA A 72 26.99 -8.27 -15.80
N ASN A 73 26.20 -9.00 -15.00
CA ASN A 73 26.53 -10.33 -14.50
C ASN A 73 25.40 -11.32 -14.86
N PRO A 74 25.55 -12.09 -15.95
CA PRO A 74 24.51 -12.99 -16.43
C PRO A 74 24.53 -14.37 -15.74
N PHE A 75 25.39 -14.60 -14.75
CA PHE A 75 25.57 -15.91 -14.11
C PHE A 75 24.24 -16.49 -13.61
N GLY A 76 23.95 -17.72 -14.03
CA GLY A 76 22.74 -18.46 -13.62
C GLY A 76 21.52 -18.23 -14.51
N LEU A 77 21.62 -17.42 -15.56
CA LEU A 77 20.51 -17.10 -16.48
C LEU A 77 20.70 -17.77 -17.85
N GLY A 78 19.62 -18.04 -18.60
CA GLY A 78 19.72 -18.54 -19.97
C GLY A 78 20.33 -17.49 -20.91
N ARG A 79 21.28 -17.87 -21.77
CA ARG A 79 21.97 -16.97 -22.72
C ARG A 79 21.29 -16.97 -24.09
N ILE A 80 21.12 -15.80 -24.68
CA ILE A 80 20.60 -15.65 -26.04
C ILE A 80 21.73 -15.85 -27.05
N VAL A 81 21.71 -16.97 -27.77
CA VAL A 81 22.70 -17.25 -28.82
C VAL A 81 22.20 -16.70 -30.15
N ARG A 82 23.04 -15.89 -30.80
CA ARG A 82 22.73 -15.30 -32.12
C ARG A 82 23.72 -15.73 -33.18
N GLU A 83 23.21 -15.98 -34.38
CA GLU A 83 23.98 -16.17 -35.62
C GLU A 83 23.49 -15.16 -36.65
N ASP A 84 24.40 -14.40 -37.27
CA ASP A 84 24.08 -13.32 -38.21
C ASP A 84 22.99 -12.34 -37.68
N GLY A 85 23.02 -12.07 -36.37
CA GLY A 85 22.08 -11.20 -35.66
C GLY A 85 20.72 -11.84 -35.32
N LYS A 86 20.44 -13.06 -35.77
CA LYS A 86 19.19 -13.78 -35.50
C LYS A 86 19.34 -14.69 -34.30
N ILE A 87 18.30 -14.79 -33.47
CA ILE A 87 18.28 -15.72 -32.33
C ILE A 87 18.15 -17.15 -32.87
N VAL A 88 19.07 -18.03 -32.49
CA VAL A 88 19.09 -19.43 -32.93
C VAL A 88 18.69 -20.40 -31.82
N ARG A 89 19.07 -20.10 -30.58
CA ARG A 89 18.70 -20.90 -29.40
C ARG A 89 18.92 -20.11 -28.11
N ILE A 90 18.41 -20.66 -27.02
CA ILE A 90 18.77 -20.25 -25.67
C ILE A 90 19.60 -21.39 -25.06
N VAL A 91 20.64 -21.06 -24.30
CA VAL A 91 21.44 -22.06 -23.57
C VAL A 91 21.47 -21.73 -22.08
N GLU A 92 21.09 -22.69 -21.23
CA GLU A 92 21.10 -22.54 -19.78
C GLU A 92 22.53 -22.55 -19.23
N GLU A 93 22.76 -21.89 -18.09
CA GLU A 93 24.10 -21.72 -17.48
C GLU A 93 24.87 -23.05 -17.31
N LYS A 94 24.15 -24.11 -16.90
CA LYS A 94 24.72 -25.44 -16.64
C LYS A 94 25.17 -26.15 -17.92
N ASP A 95 24.51 -25.87 -19.03
CA ASP A 95 24.75 -26.49 -20.33
C ASP A 95 25.63 -25.59 -21.25
N ALA A 96 25.84 -24.33 -20.86
CA ALA A 96 26.62 -23.35 -21.62
C ALA A 96 28.14 -23.62 -21.60
N THR A 97 28.76 -23.47 -22.77
CA THR A 97 30.22 -23.42 -22.93
C THR A 97 30.82 -22.14 -22.33
N GLU A 98 32.15 -22.08 -22.18
CA GLU A 98 32.83 -20.87 -21.69
C GLU A 98 32.56 -19.64 -22.58
N ALA A 99 32.52 -19.82 -23.91
CA ALA A 99 32.19 -18.76 -24.85
C ALA A 99 30.73 -18.29 -24.70
N GLU A 100 29.79 -19.22 -24.51
CA GLU A 100 28.38 -18.88 -24.32
C GLU A 100 28.15 -18.20 -22.97
N ARG A 101 28.84 -18.62 -21.90
CA ARG A 101 28.75 -17.97 -20.58
C ARG A 101 29.18 -16.50 -20.58
N ALA A 102 30.02 -16.11 -21.54
CA ALA A 102 30.44 -14.72 -21.74
C ALA A 102 29.38 -13.84 -22.42
N ILE A 103 28.32 -14.43 -23.00
CA ILE A 103 27.19 -13.69 -23.57
C ILE A 103 26.48 -12.94 -22.42
N LYS A 104 26.24 -11.64 -22.62
CA LYS A 104 25.56 -10.77 -21.65
C LYS A 104 24.07 -10.61 -21.89
N GLU A 105 23.60 -10.89 -23.11
CA GLU A 105 22.17 -10.91 -23.41
C GLU A 105 21.55 -12.20 -22.83
N ILE A 106 20.62 -12.02 -21.90
CA ILE A 106 19.95 -13.11 -21.20
C ILE A 106 18.47 -13.21 -21.58
N ASN A 107 17.95 -14.42 -21.42
CA ASN A 107 16.53 -14.73 -21.47
C ASN A 107 15.86 -14.32 -20.16
N SER A 108 14.84 -13.46 -20.22
CA SER A 108 14.00 -13.17 -19.04
C SER A 108 13.03 -14.29 -18.68
N GLY A 109 12.83 -15.25 -19.59
CA GLY A 109 11.77 -16.26 -19.53
C GLY A 109 10.48 -15.81 -20.21
N ILE A 110 10.19 -14.51 -20.27
CA ILE A 110 8.93 -13.99 -20.81
C ILE A 110 8.92 -14.13 -22.34
N MET A 111 7.91 -14.82 -22.86
CA MET A 111 7.77 -15.12 -24.29
C MET A 111 6.35 -14.85 -24.78
N ALA A 112 6.22 -14.42 -26.04
CA ALA A 112 4.98 -14.38 -26.78
C ALA A 112 5.07 -15.40 -27.92
N ILE A 113 4.18 -16.40 -27.92
CA ILE A 113 4.34 -17.62 -28.70
C ILE A 113 3.08 -17.87 -29.51
N PRO A 114 3.17 -18.15 -30.83
CA PRO A 114 2.00 -18.57 -31.59
C PRO A 114 1.51 -19.94 -31.08
N THR A 115 0.31 -19.99 -30.50
CA THR A 115 -0.18 -21.18 -29.78
C THR A 115 -0.25 -22.43 -30.66
N ARG A 116 -0.62 -22.26 -31.94
CA ARG A 116 -0.62 -23.33 -32.95
C ARG A 116 0.71 -24.10 -33.07
N HIS A 117 1.83 -23.43 -32.82
CA HIS A 117 3.16 -24.05 -32.86
C HIS A 117 3.59 -24.56 -31.49
N LEU A 118 3.19 -23.86 -30.41
CA LEU A 118 3.55 -24.18 -29.03
C LEU A 118 3.25 -25.64 -28.68
N LYS A 119 2.06 -26.16 -29.03
CA LYS A 119 1.68 -27.56 -28.74
C LYS A 119 2.66 -28.57 -29.34
N LYS A 120 3.04 -28.37 -30.60
CA LYS A 120 4.03 -29.19 -31.31
C LYS A 120 5.38 -29.11 -30.61
N TRP A 121 5.82 -27.90 -30.26
CA TRP A 121 7.14 -27.71 -29.68
C TRP A 121 7.28 -28.29 -28.29
N LEU A 122 6.25 -28.12 -27.46
CA LEU A 122 6.17 -28.73 -26.13
C LEU A 122 6.23 -30.25 -26.22
N ALA A 123 5.46 -30.88 -27.12
CA ALA A 123 5.45 -32.32 -27.28
C ALA A 123 6.80 -32.91 -27.71
N ALA A 124 7.67 -32.11 -28.33
CA ALA A 124 9.00 -32.50 -28.77
C ALA A 124 10.11 -32.17 -27.74
N LEU A 125 9.78 -31.55 -26.60
CA LEU A 125 10.75 -31.29 -25.54
C LEU A 125 11.31 -32.59 -24.98
N SER A 126 12.61 -32.57 -24.70
CA SER A 126 13.34 -33.66 -24.06
C SER A 126 13.87 -33.19 -22.72
N ASN A 127 14.05 -34.11 -21.79
CA ASN A 127 14.70 -33.87 -20.51
C ASN A 127 16.16 -34.35 -20.49
N ASN A 128 16.76 -34.59 -21.66
CA ASN A 128 18.16 -34.99 -21.78
C ASN A 128 19.11 -33.78 -21.68
N ASN A 129 19.19 -33.19 -20.49
CA ASN A 129 20.06 -32.08 -20.14
C ASN A 129 20.64 -32.27 -18.74
N ALA A 130 21.50 -31.36 -18.29
CA ALA A 130 22.18 -31.46 -16.99
C ALA A 130 21.23 -31.54 -15.78
N GLN A 131 19.97 -31.14 -15.88
CA GLN A 131 19.00 -31.17 -14.78
C GLN A 131 17.95 -32.26 -14.87
N GLY A 132 17.78 -32.90 -16.03
CA GLY A 132 16.71 -33.89 -16.20
C GLY A 132 15.31 -33.26 -16.30
N GLU A 133 15.21 -32.00 -16.72
CA GLU A 133 13.98 -31.21 -16.75
C GLU A 133 13.55 -30.84 -18.19
N TYR A 134 12.26 -30.60 -18.42
CA TYR A 134 11.78 -30.06 -19.69
C TYR A 134 11.95 -28.54 -19.70
N TYR A 135 12.97 -28.04 -20.39
CA TYR A 135 13.21 -26.60 -20.49
C TYR A 135 12.31 -25.97 -21.55
N LEU A 136 11.52 -24.96 -21.15
CA LEU A 136 10.73 -24.19 -22.11
C LEU A 136 11.62 -23.49 -23.15
N THR A 137 12.85 -23.15 -22.78
CA THR A 137 13.82 -22.45 -23.63
C THR A 137 14.21 -23.22 -24.89
N ASP A 138 14.08 -24.55 -24.88
CA ASP A 138 14.37 -25.40 -26.04
C ASP A 138 13.38 -25.22 -27.19
N ILE A 139 12.19 -24.64 -26.97
CA ILE A 139 11.24 -24.34 -28.07
C ILE A 139 11.81 -23.32 -29.06
N VAL A 140 12.78 -22.51 -28.64
CA VAL A 140 13.40 -21.49 -29.50
C VAL A 140 14.17 -22.15 -30.64
N ALA A 141 14.96 -23.17 -30.34
CA ALA A 141 15.67 -23.93 -31.38
C ALA A 141 14.70 -24.65 -32.32
N GLN A 142 13.57 -25.14 -31.78
CA GLN A 142 12.53 -25.78 -32.59
C GLN A 142 11.80 -24.79 -33.51
N ALA A 143 11.53 -23.57 -33.03
CA ALA A 143 10.94 -22.51 -33.84
C ALA A 143 11.83 -22.18 -35.04
N VAL A 144 13.15 -22.06 -34.81
CA VAL A 144 14.13 -21.84 -35.86
C VAL A 144 14.17 -23.00 -36.86
N ALA A 145 14.15 -24.24 -36.38
CA ALA A 145 14.12 -25.44 -37.23
C ALA A 145 12.84 -25.52 -38.10
N ASP A 146 11.71 -25.04 -37.58
CA ASP A 146 10.44 -24.95 -38.29
C ASP A 146 10.34 -23.72 -39.22
N GLY A 147 11.38 -22.88 -39.28
CA GLY A 147 11.41 -21.66 -40.08
C GLY A 147 10.53 -20.53 -39.53
N VAL A 148 10.09 -20.64 -38.27
CA VAL A 148 9.34 -19.59 -37.58
C VAL A 148 10.32 -18.52 -37.08
N PRO A 149 10.17 -17.24 -37.48
CA PRO A 149 11.07 -16.20 -37.02
C PRO A 149 11.04 -16.04 -35.50
N VAL A 150 12.23 -15.88 -34.90
CA VAL A 150 12.39 -15.53 -33.49
C VAL A 150 12.81 -14.07 -33.38
N VAL A 151 12.05 -13.28 -32.65
CA VAL A 151 12.27 -11.84 -32.45
C VAL A 151 12.45 -11.52 -30.98
N SER A 152 13.15 -10.44 -30.68
CA SER A 152 13.35 -9.96 -29.32
C SER A 152 12.79 -8.55 -29.11
N SER A 153 12.28 -8.29 -27.91
CA SER A 153 12.01 -6.96 -27.37
C SER A 153 12.81 -6.77 -26.08
N GLN A 154 12.97 -5.53 -25.63
CA GLN A 154 13.66 -5.20 -24.37
C GLN A 154 12.72 -4.50 -23.37
N PRO A 155 12.90 -4.74 -22.06
CA PRO A 155 12.19 -4.00 -21.02
C PRO A 155 12.69 -2.56 -20.95
N SER A 156 11.97 -1.69 -20.23
CA SER A 156 12.40 -0.30 -20.01
C SER A 156 13.52 -0.21 -18.96
N GLY A 157 13.73 -1.28 -18.20
CA GLY A 157 14.89 -1.46 -17.33
C GLY A 157 15.02 -2.90 -16.84
N GLU A 158 16.23 -3.28 -16.42
CA GLU A 158 16.55 -4.63 -15.95
C GLU A 158 15.62 -5.14 -14.83
N TRP A 159 15.16 -4.21 -13.98
CA TRP A 159 14.31 -4.52 -12.84
C TRP A 159 12.91 -5.00 -13.22
N GLU A 160 12.40 -4.72 -14.42
CA GLU A 160 11.09 -5.19 -14.86
C GLU A 160 11.04 -6.72 -15.00
N VAL A 161 12.19 -7.33 -15.27
CA VAL A 161 12.34 -8.76 -15.57
C VAL A 161 13.14 -9.51 -14.51
N ALA A 162 13.43 -8.85 -13.39
CA ALA A 162 14.15 -9.47 -12.28
C ALA A 162 13.21 -10.37 -11.46
N GLY A 163 13.62 -11.63 -11.28
CA GLY A 163 12.90 -12.61 -10.46
C GLY A 163 13.29 -12.58 -8.98
N VAL A 164 12.46 -13.20 -8.14
CA VAL A 164 12.65 -13.27 -6.69
C VAL A 164 12.89 -14.70 -6.23
N ASN A 165 14.15 -15.02 -5.95
CA ASN A 165 14.57 -16.32 -5.39
C ASN A 165 15.00 -16.25 -3.92
N SER A 166 15.10 -15.06 -3.35
CA SER A 166 15.50 -14.84 -1.96
C SER A 166 14.82 -13.63 -1.34
N LYS A 167 14.83 -13.54 0.00
CA LYS A 167 14.30 -12.38 0.72
C LYS A 167 15.12 -11.10 0.48
N VAL A 168 16.40 -11.23 0.12
CA VAL A 168 17.25 -10.08 -0.24
C VAL A 168 16.77 -9.50 -1.57
N GLN A 169 16.61 -10.33 -2.60
CA GLN A 169 16.08 -9.90 -3.91
C GLN A 169 14.66 -9.32 -3.78
N LEU A 170 13.81 -9.91 -2.93
CA LEU A 170 12.47 -9.36 -2.67
C LEU A 170 12.55 -7.93 -2.11
N ALA A 171 13.45 -7.68 -1.16
CA ALA A 171 13.62 -6.35 -0.57
C ALA A 171 14.19 -5.34 -1.58
N GLU A 172 15.11 -5.78 -2.46
CA GLU A 172 15.65 -4.95 -3.53
C GLU A 172 14.56 -4.56 -4.55
N LEU A 173 13.73 -5.52 -4.98
CA LEU A 173 12.60 -5.25 -5.86
C LEU A 173 11.54 -4.37 -5.19
N GLU A 174 11.28 -4.57 -3.90
CA GLU A 174 10.39 -3.71 -3.14
C GLU A 174 10.87 -2.25 -3.16
N ARG A 175 12.18 -2.00 -2.96
CA ARG A 175 12.72 -0.63 -3.06
C ARG A 175 12.60 -0.05 -4.47
N ARG A 176 12.79 -0.87 -5.51
CA ARG A 176 12.55 -0.43 -6.89
C ARG A 176 11.07 -0.10 -7.13
N HIS A 177 10.16 -0.95 -6.64
CA HIS A 177 8.73 -0.76 -6.78
C HIS A 177 8.27 0.56 -6.13
N GLN A 178 8.71 0.82 -4.90
CA GLN A 178 8.42 2.07 -4.21
C GLN A 178 9.00 3.29 -4.93
N LEU A 179 10.22 3.17 -5.47
CA LEU A 179 10.81 4.25 -6.26
C LEU A 179 10.02 4.55 -7.54
N ASN A 180 9.52 3.52 -8.23
CA ASN A 180 8.68 3.68 -9.41
C ASN A 180 7.38 4.43 -9.06
N ILE A 181 6.74 4.08 -7.93
CA ILE A 181 5.55 4.79 -7.43
C ILE A 181 5.89 6.25 -7.11
N ALA A 182 6.99 6.49 -6.40
CA ALA A 182 7.44 7.83 -6.03
C ALA A 182 7.70 8.71 -7.28
N HIS A 183 8.35 8.15 -8.31
CA HIS A 183 8.57 8.84 -9.57
C HIS A 183 7.25 9.18 -10.27
N ALA A 184 6.30 8.24 -10.35
CA ALA A 184 4.98 8.50 -10.93
C ALA A 184 4.19 9.57 -10.14
N LEU A 185 4.40 9.71 -8.83
CA LEU A 185 3.83 10.80 -8.03
C LEU A 185 4.48 12.15 -8.36
N LEU A 186 5.81 12.19 -8.44
CA LEU A 186 6.55 13.40 -8.82
C LEU A 186 6.15 13.91 -10.22
N GLU A 187 6.04 13.01 -11.19
CA GLU A 187 5.61 13.33 -12.57
C GLU A 187 4.19 13.91 -12.62
N ARG A 188 3.33 13.54 -11.66
CA ARG A 188 1.98 14.09 -11.50
C ARG A 188 1.93 15.41 -10.71
N GLY A 189 3.08 15.93 -10.25
CA GLY A 189 3.20 17.20 -9.54
C GLY A 189 3.10 17.12 -8.02
N VAL A 190 3.14 15.91 -7.44
CA VAL A 190 3.23 15.75 -5.97
C VAL A 190 4.63 16.13 -5.51
N THR A 191 4.74 16.92 -4.44
CA THR A 191 6.02 17.22 -3.81
C THR A 191 6.35 16.14 -2.78
N LEU A 192 7.37 15.33 -3.07
CA LEU A 192 7.94 14.37 -2.11
C LEU A 192 9.25 14.95 -1.56
N MET A 193 9.34 15.09 -0.24
CA MET A 193 10.56 15.63 0.39
C MET A 193 11.76 14.67 0.24
N ASP A 194 11.50 13.37 0.16
CA ASP A 194 12.50 12.35 -0.14
C ASP A 194 11.83 11.13 -0.81
N PRO A 195 12.00 10.94 -2.14
CA PRO A 195 11.39 9.84 -2.88
C PRO A 195 11.84 8.44 -2.42
N ALA A 196 12.96 8.33 -1.68
CA ALA A 196 13.43 7.06 -1.14
C ALA A 196 12.85 6.72 0.24
N ARG A 197 12.11 7.66 0.85
CA ARG A 197 11.49 7.50 2.18
C ARG A 197 9.99 7.72 2.14
N ILE A 198 9.33 7.02 1.23
CA ILE A 198 7.89 6.87 1.15
C ILE A 198 7.59 5.41 0.83
N ASP A 199 6.53 4.88 1.44
CA ASP A 199 6.04 3.54 1.14
C ASP A 199 4.53 3.61 0.83
N VAL A 200 4.14 3.14 -0.35
CA VAL A 200 2.75 3.03 -0.80
C VAL A 200 2.42 1.55 -0.99
N ARG A 201 1.44 1.05 -0.25
CA ARG A 201 1.01 -0.36 -0.19
C ARG A 201 -0.47 -0.45 -0.54
N GLY A 202 -0.77 -0.12 -1.79
CA GLY A 202 -2.14 0.03 -2.30
C GLY A 202 -2.22 1.20 -3.27
N GLU A 203 -3.25 2.03 -3.13
CA GLU A 203 -3.50 3.18 -4.00
C GLU A 203 -3.31 4.49 -3.24
N LEU A 204 -2.47 5.38 -3.79
CA LEU A 204 -2.34 6.75 -3.33
C LEU A 204 -2.77 7.71 -4.45
N ILE A 205 -3.90 8.38 -4.22
CA ILE A 205 -4.50 9.32 -5.16
C ILE A 205 -4.27 10.72 -4.61
N CYS A 206 -3.56 11.55 -5.37
CA CYS A 206 -3.23 12.92 -4.97
C CYS A 206 -3.84 13.94 -5.92
N GLY A 207 -4.40 15.00 -5.35
CA GLY A 207 -4.74 16.24 -6.03
C GLY A 207 -3.51 17.10 -6.33
N ARG A 208 -3.74 18.38 -6.62
CA ARG A 208 -2.70 19.36 -6.97
C ARG A 208 -1.97 19.86 -5.73
N ASP A 209 -0.69 20.17 -5.87
CA ASP A 209 0.14 20.81 -4.82
C ASP A 209 0.16 20.05 -3.48
N VAL A 210 0.01 18.72 -3.52
CA VAL A 210 0.15 17.86 -2.34
C VAL A 210 1.64 17.78 -1.95
N THR A 211 1.93 17.95 -0.67
CA THR A 211 3.29 17.80 -0.11
C THR A 211 3.35 16.66 0.89
N ILE A 212 4.29 15.74 0.71
CA ILE A 212 4.51 14.59 1.58
C ILE A 212 5.95 14.62 2.09
N ASP A 213 6.08 14.71 3.41
CA ASP A 213 7.35 14.66 4.11
C ASP A 213 7.84 13.22 4.33
N VAL A 214 9.01 13.07 4.94
CA VAL A 214 9.79 11.83 4.97
C VAL A 214 9.18 10.76 5.87
N GLY A 215 9.39 9.49 5.50
CA GLY A 215 9.04 8.32 6.31
C GLY A 215 7.54 8.06 6.42
N CYS A 216 6.74 8.57 5.49
CA CYS A 216 5.31 8.32 5.45
C CYS A 216 4.98 6.96 4.82
N VAL A 217 3.96 6.29 5.37
CA VAL A 217 3.45 5.01 4.87
C VAL A 217 1.97 5.15 4.55
N PHE A 218 1.57 4.73 3.35
CA PHE A 218 0.20 4.74 2.86
C PHE A 218 -0.23 3.32 2.55
N GLU A 219 -1.33 2.84 3.14
CA GLU A 219 -1.83 1.47 2.95
C GLU A 219 -3.30 1.48 2.53
N GLY A 220 -3.73 0.43 1.81
CA GLY A 220 -5.10 0.36 1.31
C GLY A 220 -5.36 1.45 0.27
N ARG A 221 -6.45 2.19 0.40
CA ARG A 221 -6.80 3.28 -0.52
C ARG A 221 -6.79 4.64 0.17
N VAL A 222 -5.82 5.48 -0.16
CA VAL A 222 -5.68 6.82 0.41
C VAL A 222 -5.91 7.89 -0.65
N GLU A 223 -6.78 8.85 -0.34
CA GLU A 223 -7.05 10.03 -1.16
C GLU A 223 -6.61 11.30 -0.46
N LEU A 224 -5.77 12.09 -1.12
CA LEU A 224 -5.30 13.39 -0.67
C LEU A 224 -5.78 14.45 -1.66
N ALA A 225 -6.68 15.35 -1.23
CA ALA A 225 -7.17 16.44 -2.08
C ALA A 225 -6.12 17.56 -2.27
N ASP A 226 -6.50 18.59 -3.04
CA ASP A 226 -5.62 19.70 -3.39
C ASP A 226 -5.02 20.40 -2.15
N GLY A 227 -3.72 20.71 -2.20
CA GLY A 227 -2.99 21.46 -1.19
C GLY A 227 -2.81 20.75 0.16
N VAL A 228 -3.09 19.44 0.24
CA VAL A 228 -2.87 18.65 1.45
C VAL A 228 -1.38 18.58 1.79
N ARG A 229 -1.06 18.69 3.08
CA ARG A 229 0.29 18.55 3.62
C ARG A 229 0.35 17.39 4.60
N ILE A 230 1.24 16.44 4.36
CA ILE A 230 1.53 15.30 5.24
C ILE A 230 2.93 15.47 5.82
N GLY A 231 3.01 15.61 7.14
CA GLY A 231 4.27 15.73 7.89
C GLY A 231 4.94 14.38 8.12
N ALA A 232 6.19 14.42 8.57
CA ALA A 232 7.03 13.23 8.66
C ALA A 232 6.44 12.09 9.51
N HIS A 233 6.72 10.85 9.11
CA HIS A 233 6.37 9.65 9.86
C HIS A 233 4.87 9.49 10.13
N CYS A 234 4.02 9.96 9.23
CA CYS A 234 2.58 9.66 9.28
C CYS A 234 2.30 8.29 8.66
N VAL A 235 1.27 7.62 9.18
CA VAL A 235 0.73 6.39 8.58
C VAL A 235 -0.75 6.61 8.29
N LEU A 236 -1.16 6.40 7.04
CA LEU A 236 -2.54 6.55 6.59
C LEU A 236 -3.01 5.23 5.96
N VAL A 237 -4.12 4.69 6.48
CA VAL A 237 -4.76 3.46 5.99
C VAL A 237 -6.22 3.77 5.67
N ASP A 238 -6.65 3.50 4.44
CA ASP A 238 -8.04 3.68 3.99
C ASP A 238 -8.64 5.06 4.36
N ALA A 239 -7.90 6.12 4.04
CA ALA A 239 -8.19 7.47 4.51
C ALA A 239 -8.51 8.45 3.37
N THR A 240 -9.42 9.39 3.62
CA THR A 240 -9.71 10.52 2.72
C THR A 240 -9.40 11.83 3.42
N VAL A 241 -8.56 12.66 2.80
CA VAL A 241 -8.09 13.93 3.37
C VAL A 241 -8.51 15.09 2.47
N GLY A 242 -9.36 15.96 2.99
CA GLY A 242 -9.93 17.12 2.30
C GLY A 242 -8.92 18.24 2.03
N ALA A 243 -9.30 19.13 1.11
CA ALA A 243 -8.39 20.14 0.55
C ALA A 243 -7.77 21.05 1.61
N GLY A 244 -6.48 21.34 1.47
CA GLY A 244 -5.71 22.21 2.37
C GLY A 244 -5.52 21.70 3.80
N ALA A 245 -5.96 20.48 4.12
CA ALA A 245 -5.74 19.89 5.44
C ALA A 245 -4.25 19.61 5.67
N ASN A 246 -3.86 19.66 6.94
CA ASN A 246 -2.47 19.52 7.38
C ASN A 246 -2.37 18.43 8.44
N ILE A 247 -1.77 17.30 8.06
CA ILE A 247 -1.50 16.17 8.95
C ILE A 247 -0.08 16.32 9.46
N LYS A 248 0.07 16.62 10.74
CA LYS A 248 1.36 16.89 11.38
C LYS A 248 2.07 15.59 11.79
N PRO A 249 3.39 15.64 12.04
CA PRO A 249 4.22 14.44 12.21
C PRO A 249 3.71 13.42 13.23
N PHE A 250 4.06 12.15 12.98
CA PHE A 250 3.74 11.01 13.86
C PHE A 250 2.24 10.78 14.09
N SER A 251 1.38 11.26 13.19
CA SER A 251 -0.06 11.01 13.25
C SER A 251 -0.40 9.72 12.51
N HIS A 252 -1.31 8.94 13.10
CA HIS A 252 -1.75 7.65 12.56
C HIS A 252 -3.25 7.71 12.28
N ILE A 253 -3.63 7.39 11.06
CA ILE A 253 -4.99 7.52 10.54
C ILE A 253 -5.38 6.19 9.91
N ASP A 254 -6.52 5.66 10.31
CA ASP A 254 -7.00 4.33 9.93
C ASP A 254 -8.53 4.38 9.77
N ASP A 255 -9.02 4.17 8.55
CA ASP A 255 -10.43 4.25 8.13
C ASP A 255 -11.12 5.53 8.65
N ALA A 256 -10.70 6.66 8.08
CA ALA A 256 -11.16 7.98 8.50
C ALA A 256 -11.30 8.98 7.35
N THR A 257 -12.28 9.87 7.49
CA THR A 257 -12.50 11.02 6.59
C THR A 257 -12.19 12.31 7.33
N ILE A 258 -11.30 13.13 6.76
CA ILE A 258 -10.85 14.41 7.32
C ILE A 258 -11.31 15.53 6.40
N GLY A 259 -12.10 16.47 6.92
CA GLY A 259 -12.60 17.60 6.16
C GLY A 259 -11.53 18.64 5.82
N ALA A 260 -11.86 19.52 4.88
CA ALA A 260 -10.97 20.56 4.36
C ALA A 260 -10.39 21.47 5.47
N ALA A 261 -9.19 22.01 5.25
CA ALA A 261 -8.47 22.91 6.16
C ALA A 261 -8.17 22.38 7.58
N SER A 262 -8.54 21.13 7.90
CA SER A 262 -8.35 20.54 9.23
C SER A 262 -6.87 20.44 9.62
N GLN A 263 -6.60 20.53 10.92
CA GLN A 263 -5.27 20.43 11.52
C GLN A 263 -5.21 19.19 12.41
N ILE A 264 -4.47 18.18 11.98
CA ILE A 264 -4.38 16.89 12.69
C ILE A 264 -2.98 16.69 13.24
N GLY A 265 -2.84 16.35 14.51
CA GLY A 265 -1.59 16.07 15.19
C GLY A 265 -0.79 17.29 15.67
N PRO A 266 0.52 17.11 15.96
CA PRO A 266 1.28 15.84 15.82
C PRO A 266 0.83 14.78 16.82
N TYR A 267 1.20 13.51 16.62
CA TYR A 267 0.83 12.40 17.55
C TYR A 267 -0.68 12.21 17.75
N ALA A 268 -1.50 12.55 16.75
CA ALA A 268 -2.93 12.23 16.76
C ALA A 268 -3.14 10.77 16.33
N ARG A 269 -4.19 10.14 16.86
CA ARG A 269 -4.63 8.81 16.45
C ARG A 269 -6.10 8.87 16.02
N LEU A 270 -6.34 8.75 14.73
CA LEU A 270 -7.70 8.54 14.20
C LEU A 270 -7.89 7.06 13.92
N ARG A 271 -9.00 6.50 14.38
CA ARG A 271 -9.35 5.09 14.26
C ARG A 271 -10.61 4.92 13.42
N PRO A 272 -10.91 3.66 13.01
CA PRO A 272 -12.04 3.37 12.13
C PRO A 272 -13.36 4.03 12.52
N GLY A 273 -14.09 4.48 11.50
CA GLY A 273 -15.36 5.19 11.62
C GLY A 273 -15.23 6.64 12.10
N THR A 274 -14.05 7.27 11.96
CA THR A 274 -13.87 8.68 12.31
C THR A 274 -14.20 9.59 11.13
N THR A 275 -15.05 10.60 11.36
CA THR A 275 -15.37 11.63 10.36
C THR A 275 -15.21 13.02 10.96
N LEU A 276 -14.35 13.84 10.37
CA LEU A 276 -14.11 15.21 10.78
C LEU A 276 -14.65 16.17 9.72
N GLY A 277 -15.37 17.21 10.15
CA GLY A 277 -15.81 18.31 9.30
C GLY A 277 -14.67 19.23 8.87
N GLU A 278 -15.02 20.34 8.22
CA GLU A 278 -14.03 21.35 7.84
C GLU A 278 -13.43 22.05 9.07
N ASP A 279 -12.16 22.45 8.96
CA ASP A 279 -11.42 23.21 9.97
C ASP A 279 -11.52 22.60 11.38
N VAL A 280 -11.50 21.27 11.47
CA VAL A 280 -11.44 20.54 12.74
C VAL A 280 -10.00 20.42 13.20
N HIS A 281 -9.75 20.65 14.50
CA HIS A 281 -8.42 20.60 15.08
C HIS A 281 -8.32 19.43 16.06
N ILE A 282 -7.56 18.42 15.69
CA ILE A 282 -7.21 17.30 16.56
C ILE A 282 -5.73 17.43 16.87
N GLY A 283 -5.36 17.74 18.10
CA GLY A 283 -3.97 17.99 18.45
C GLY A 283 -3.26 16.76 19.03
N ASN A 284 -2.28 17.00 19.89
CA ASN A 284 -1.36 15.96 20.33
C ASN A 284 -1.93 15.02 21.39
N PHE A 285 -1.64 13.73 21.21
CA PHE A 285 -2.09 12.66 22.09
C PHE A 285 -3.62 12.61 22.23
N VAL A 286 -4.30 12.87 21.11
CA VAL A 286 -5.75 12.75 21.01
C VAL A 286 -6.08 11.51 20.19
N GLU A 287 -6.92 10.64 20.75
CA GLU A 287 -7.46 9.47 20.07
C GLU A 287 -8.94 9.69 19.75
N VAL A 288 -9.32 9.52 18.48
CA VAL A 288 -10.71 9.59 18.01
C VAL A 288 -11.09 8.26 17.39
N LYS A 289 -12.27 7.72 17.71
CA LYS A 289 -12.77 6.44 17.21
C LYS A 289 -14.27 6.47 17.02
N ASN A 290 -14.77 5.92 15.91
CA ASN A 290 -16.21 5.75 15.64
C ASN A 290 -17.03 7.01 15.99
N SER A 291 -16.50 8.18 15.59
CA SER A 291 -17.02 9.47 16.04
C SER A 291 -17.08 10.47 14.91
N THR A 292 -18.10 11.32 14.96
CA THR A 292 -18.27 12.45 14.04
C THR A 292 -17.97 13.74 14.80
N VAL A 293 -17.07 14.57 14.26
CA VAL A 293 -16.75 15.90 14.79
C VAL A 293 -17.06 16.93 13.73
N ALA A 294 -18.09 17.74 13.94
CA ALA A 294 -18.51 18.73 12.95
C ALA A 294 -17.58 19.95 12.91
N ALA A 295 -17.86 20.84 11.95
CA ALA A 295 -16.96 21.91 11.53
C ALA A 295 -16.51 22.85 12.68
N HIS A 296 -15.26 23.32 12.60
CA HIS A 296 -14.66 24.29 13.52
C HIS A 296 -14.57 23.83 14.99
N SER A 297 -14.71 22.53 15.24
CA SER A 297 -14.55 21.96 16.58
C SER A 297 -13.11 21.53 16.83
N LYS A 298 -12.72 21.53 18.10
CA LYS A 298 -11.33 21.24 18.48
C LYS A 298 -11.23 20.32 19.70
N ALA A 299 -10.30 19.39 19.63
CA ALA A 299 -9.79 18.58 20.73
C ALA A 299 -8.27 18.57 20.62
N ASN A 300 -7.60 19.47 21.36
CA ASN A 300 -6.21 19.79 21.08
C ASN A 300 -5.20 18.94 21.85
N HIS A 301 -5.55 18.38 23.00
CA HIS A 301 -4.55 17.75 23.87
C HIS A 301 -5.15 16.59 24.68
N LEU A 302 -4.44 15.46 24.74
CA LEU A 302 -4.63 14.42 25.77
C LEU A 302 -6.09 13.99 25.96
N ALA A 303 -6.82 13.72 24.87
CA ALA A 303 -8.25 13.42 24.94
C ALA A 303 -8.58 12.09 24.25
N TYR A 304 -9.59 11.38 24.76
CA TYR A 304 -10.19 10.22 24.10
C TYR A 304 -11.64 10.52 23.74
N VAL A 305 -11.94 10.45 22.43
CA VAL A 305 -13.27 10.69 21.85
C VAL A 305 -13.69 9.43 21.08
N GLY A 306 -14.40 8.55 21.76
CA GLY A 306 -14.88 7.28 21.23
C GLY A 306 -16.39 7.19 21.24
N ASP A 307 -16.98 6.72 20.14
CA ASP A 307 -18.42 6.53 20.02
C ASP A 307 -19.20 7.84 20.32
N ALA A 308 -18.82 8.95 19.66
CA ALA A 308 -19.36 10.28 19.92
C ALA A 308 -19.93 10.99 18.68
N THR A 309 -20.89 11.88 18.90
CA THR A 309 -21.37 12.85 17.90
C THR A 309 -21.15 14.24 18.47
N ILE A 310 -20.20 14.99 17.90
CA ILE A 310 -19.80 16.32 18.35
C ILE A 310 -20.21 17.35 17.29
N GLY A 311 -20.99 18.35 17.71
CA GLY A 311 -21.46 19.46 16.90
C GLY A 311 -20.37 20.43 16.51
N SER A 312 -20.77 21.56 15.93
CA SER A 312 -19.85 22.58 15.41
C SER A 312 -19.39 23.55 16.49
N ARG A 313 -18.19 24.11 16.31
CA ARG A 313 -17.60 25.13 17.22
C ARG A 313 -17.51 24.67 18.68
N VAL A 314 -17.35 23.35 18.89
CA VAL A 314 -17.16 22.75 20.20
C VAL A 314 -15.69 22.83 20.61
N ASN A 315 -15.44 23.14 21.87
CA ASN A 315 -14.11 23.09 22.47
C ASN A 315 -14.02 21.96 23.49
N ILE A 316 -13.28 20.91 23.13
CA ILE A 316 -12.94 19.80 24.02
C ILE A 316 -11.63 20.13 24.74
N GLY A 317 -11.73 20.37 26.05
CA GLY A 317 -10.60 20.64 26.91
C GLY A 317 -9.60 19.49 26.98
N ALA A 318 -8.40 19.79 27.46
CA ALA A 318 -7.36 18.79 27.62
C ALA A 318 -7.76 17.75 28.68
N GLY A 319 -7.44 16.46 28.48
CA GLY A 319 -7.77 15.42 29.46
C GLY A 319 -9.22 14.92 29.39
N VAL A 320 -10.02 15.40 28.45
CA VAL A 320 -11.43 14.95 28.33
C VAL A 320 -11.49 13.52 27.83
N ILE A 321 -12.36 12.72 28.46
CA ILE A 321 -12.56 11.31 28.12
C ILE A 321 -14.06 11.04 27.96
N THR A 322 -14.46 10.49 26.81
CA THR A 322 -15.77 9.86 26.65
C THR A 322 -15.71 8.44 27.22
N CYS A 323 -16.30 8.22 28.40
CA CYS A 323 -16.40 6.91 29.04
C CYS A 323 -17.53 6.13 28.37
N ASN A 324 -17.21 5.45 27.27
CA ASN A 324 -18.19 4.87 26.35
C ASN A 324 -18.43 3.37 26.52
N TYR A 325 -17.79 2.71 27.49
CA TYR A 325 -17.85 1.27 27.71
C TYR A 325 -18.15 0.94 29.17
N ASP A 326 -19.12 0.07 29.42
CA ASP A 326 -19.57 -0.30 30.78
C ASP A 326 -18.98 -1.63 31.29
N GLY A 327 -18.17 -2.31 30.47
CA GLY A 327 -17.69 -3.67 30.73
C GLY A 327 -18.31 -4.74 29.82
N ALA A 328 -19.36 -4.41 29.07
CA ALA A 328 -20.03 -5.30 28.12
C ALA A 328 -20.48 -4.59 26.82
N ASN A 329 -21.08 -3.40 26.94
CA ASN A 329 -21.69 -2.66 25.85
C ASN A 329 -21.06 -1.29 25.67
N LYS A 330 -21.30 -0.69 24.50
CA LYS A 330 -20.88 0.66 24.17
C LYS A 330 -22.04 1.61 23.98
N PHE A 331 -21.85 2.85 24.41
CA PHE A 331 -22.89 3.88 24.38
C PHE A 331 -22.38 5.17 23.77
N ARG A 332 -23.30 5.93 23.17
CA ARG A 332 -23.00 7.16 22.44
C ARG A 332 -22.94 8.36 23.41
N THR A 333 -21.93 9.20 23.23
CA THR A 333 -21.92 10.57 23.81
C THR A 333 -22.36 11.57 22.74
N VAL A 334 -23.29 12.47 23.06
CA VAL A 334 -23.72 13.54 22.15
C VAL A 334 -23.30 14.88 22.74
N ILE A 335 -22.61 15.70 21.95
CA ILE A 335 -22.22 17.06 22.30
C ILE A 335 -22.74 17.97 21.21
N GLU A 336 -23.67 18.85 21.52
CA GLU A 336 -24.26 19.77 20.54
C GLU A 336 -23.34 20.97 20.24
N ASP A 337 -23.77 21.85 19.35
CA ASP A 337 -23.00 23.01 18.91
C ASP A 337 -22.60 23.95 20.05
N ASP A 338 -21.53 24.70 19.85
CA ASP A 338 -21.12 25.84 20.69
C ASP A 338 -20.82 25.46 22.16
N VAL A 339 -20.61 24.16 22.43
CA VAL A 339 -20.31 23.65 23.77
C VAL A 339 -18.85 23.88 24.15
N PHE A 340 -18.64 24.25 25.42
CA PHE A 340 -17.33 24.23 26.06
C PHE A 340 -17.24 23.08 27.08
N VAL A 341 -16.34 22.13 26.84
CA VAL A 341 -16.03 21.05 27.79
C VAL A 341 -14.73 21.39 28.52
N GLY A 342 -14.84 21.69 29.81
CA GLY A 342 -13.67 21.97 30.65
C GLY A 342 -12.70 20.80 30.71
N SER A 343 -11.41 21.10 30.91
CA SER A 343 -10.35 20.11 31.01
C SER A 343 -10.64 19.02 32.04
N ASP A 344 -10.13 17.82 31.79
CA ASP A 344 -10.25 16.66 32.68
C ASP A 344 -11.71 16.31 33.04
N THR A 345 -12.62 16.51 32.08
CA THR A 345 -14.02 16.10 32.20
C THR A 345 -14.19 14.65 31.73
N GLN A 346 -14.91 13.85 32.50
CA GLN A 346 -15.34 12.51 32.10
C GLN A 346 -16.82 12.54 31.71
N LEU A 347 -17.12 12.13 30.48
CA LEU A 347 -18.48 12.07 29.93
C LEU A 347 -18.95 10.61 29.96
N ILE A 348 -19.77 10.25 30.94
CA ILE A 348 -20.22 8.85 31.13
C ILE A 348 -21.41 8.59 30.22
N ALA A 349 -21.18 7.90 29.11
CA ALA A 349 -22.19 7.58 28.12
C ALA A 349 -23.20 6.54 28.65
N PRO A 350 -24.47 6.58 28.20
CA PRO A 350 -25.04 7.56 27.28
C PRO A 350 -25.34 8.91 27.97
N VAL A 351 -24.91 10.00 27.34
CA VAL A 351 -25.15 11.37 27.85
C VAL A 351 -25.17 12.39 26.72
N THR A 352 -25.98 13.44 26.89
CA THR A 352 -26.08 14.59 25.98
C THR A 352 -25.63 15.88 26.66
N VAL A 353 -24.79 16.65 25.98
CA VAL A 353 -24.42 18.02 26.36
C VAL A 353 -25.12 18.98 25.42
N GLY A 354 -26.15 19.67 25.94
CA GLY A 354 -26.99 20.56 25.14
C GLY A 354 -26.25 21.78 24.61
N LYS A 355 -26.78 22.35 23.52
CA LYS A 355 -26.17 23.44 22.76
C LYS A 355 -25.76 24.61 23.64
N GLY A 356 -24.55 25.13 23.43
CA GLY A 356 -24.02 26.28 24.17
C GLY A 356 -23.77 26.02 25.66
N ALA A 357 -23.86 24.77 26.13
CA ALA A 357 -23.57 24.44 27.52
C ALA A 357 -22.07 24.60 27.83
N THR A 358 -21.77 24.82 29.10
CA THR A 358 -20.42 24.87 29.64
C THR A 358 -20.28 23.81 30.71
N LEU A 359 -19.30 22.91 30.58
CA LEU A 359 -18.89 22.01 31.65
C LEU A 359 -17.66 22.59 32.33
N ALA A 360 -17.69 22.71 33.65
CA ALA A 360 -16.49 23.11 34.40
C ALA A 360 -15.41 22.02 34.32
N ALA A 361 -14.15 22.41 34.47
CA ALA A 361 -13.05 21.47 34.53
C ALA A 361 -13.23 20.47 35.69
N GLY A 362 -12.80 19.22 35.49
CA GLY A 362 -12.93 18.14 36.46
C GLY A 362 -14.36 17.63 36.64
N THR A 363 -15.27 17.89 35.69
CA THR A 363 -16.66 17.42 35.79
C THR A 363 -16.74 15.92 35.42
N THR A 364 -17.39 15.12 36.25
CA THR A 364 -17.85 13.77 35.93
C THR A 364 -19.33 13.83 35.60
N LEU A 365 -19.65 13.89 34.31
CA LEU A 365 -21.01 14.06 33.82
C LEU A 365 -21.71 12.69 33.70
N THR A 366 -22.77 12.49 34.48
CA THR A 366 -23.59 11.25 34.52
C THR A 366 -25.02 11.43 34.05
N LYS A 367 -25.44 12.68 33.78
CA LYS A 367 -26.78 13.05 33.31
C LYS A 367 -26.63 14.17 32.30
N ASP A 368 -27.63 14.32 31.44
CA ASP A 368 -27.62 15.35 30.42
C ASP A 368 -27.39 16.75 31.01
N ALA A 369 -26.50 17.50 30.36
CA ALA A 369 -26.23 18.89 30.69
C ALA A 369 -27.18 19.79 29.88
N PRO A 370 -28.01 20.64 30.53
CA PRO A 370 -28.96 21.48 29.82
C PRO A 370 -28.29 22.52 28.92
N ALA A 371 -28.94 22.84 27.79
CA ALA A 371 -28.48 23.86 26.85
C ALA A 371 -28.27 25.24 27.49
N GLY A 372 -27.18 25.92 27.11
CA GLY A 372 -26.83 27.26 27.58
C GLY A 372 -26.55 27.38 29.08
N LYS A 373 -26.41 26.25 29.80
CA LYS A 373 -26.16 26.23 31.24
C LYS A 373 -24.74 25.77 31.58
N LEU A 374 -24.30 26.20 32.75
CA LEU A 374 -23.09 25.70 33.40
C LEU A 374 -23.44 24.45 34.21
N THR A 375 -22.73 23.35 33.95
CA THR A 375 -22.80 22.13 34.76
C THR A 375 -21.46 21.87 35.44
N ILE A 376 -21.51 21.57 36.73
CA ILE A 376 -20.33 21.37 37.58
C ILE A 376 -20.60 20.18 38.50
N SER A 377 -19.65 19.25 38.57
CA SER A 377 -19.61 18.21 39.62
C SER A 377 -18.25 18.25 40.31
N ARG A 378 -18.10 19.12 41.31
CA ARG A 378 -16.83 19.29 42.04
C ARG A 378 -17.03 19.14 43.54
N SER A 379 -16.06 18.55 44.21
CA SER A 379 -15.99 18.55 45.68
C SER A 379 -15.66 19.97 46.19
N LYS A 380 -16.07 20.27 47.42
CA LYS A 380 -15.65 21.52 48.08
C LYS A 380 -14.16 21.42 48.39
N GLN A 381 -13.40 22.42 47.95
CA GLN A 381 -11.96 22.50 48.25
C GLN A 381 -11.73 22.65 49.76
N ILE A 382 -10.76 21.90 50.28
CA ILE A 382 -10.28 21.97 51.67
C ILE A 382 -8.77 22.18 51.69
N THR A 383 -8.28 22.91 52.69
CA THR A 383 -6.85 23.09 52.96
C THR A 383 -6.56 22.55 54.37
N ILE A 384 -5.56 21.68 54.53
CA ILE A 384 -5.18 21.09 55.81
C ILE A 384 -3.84 21.71 56.26
N ASP A 385 -3.92 22.70 57.16
CA ASP A 385 -2.75 23.46 57.61
C ASP A 385 -1.71 22.60 58.35
N SER A 386 -2.14 21.48 58.93
CA SER A 386 -1.29 20.56 59.69
C SER A 386 -0.52 19.55 58.84
N TRP A 387 -0.76 19.49 57.52
CA TRP A 387 -0.11 18.50 56.67
C TRP A 387 1.37 18.82 56.44
N LYS A 388 2.23 17.84 56.72
CA LYS A 388 3.67 17.89 56.42
C LYS A 388 4.02 16.82 55.40
N ARG A 389 4.76 17.20 54.34
CA ARG A 389 5.27 16.26 53.35
C ARG A 389 6.15 15.21 54.05
N PRO A 390 5.98 13.90 53.76
CA PRO A 390 6.83 12.86 54.32
C PRO A 390 8.32 13.13 54.03
N VAL A 391 9.15 12.99 55.05
CA VAL A 391 10.61 13.07 54.92
C VAL A 391 11.16 11.65 54.88
N LYS A 392 12.07 11.39 53.94
CA LYS A 392 12.73 10.09 53.81
C LYS A 392 13.46 9.77 55.11
N ILE A 393 13.17 8.60 55.69
CA ILE A 393 13.92 8.08 56.83
C ILE A 393 15.35 7.82 56.32
N LYS A 394 16.34 8.55 56.86
CA LYS A 394 17.76 8.26 56.60
C LYS A 394 18.07 6.93 57.28
N LYS A 395 18.44 5.92 56.50
CA LYS A 395 18.96 4.65 57.02
C LYS A 395 20.38 4.84 57.52
#